data_AF-A0A7X3VKB1-F1
#
_entry.id   AF-A0A7X3VKB1-F1
#
_cell.length_a   1.000
_cell.length_b   1.000
_cell.length_c   1.000
_cell.angle_alpha   90.00
_cell.angle_beta   90.00
_cell.angle_gamma   90.00
#
_symmetry.space_group_name_H-M   'P 1'
#
loop_
_entity.id
_entity.type
_entity.pdbx_description
1 polymer ?
#
loop_
_entity_poly.entity_id
_entity_poly.type
_entity_poly.pdbx_seq_one_letter_code
_entity_poly.pdbx_strand_id
1 'polypeptide(L)'
;MHKINNIPPLIAAQIGVGDQYVGLDWLLRWYERNLKIFVNLTRITESADDRILLIIGAGHVFLVQQFLEDSGDYIIESPLKYLDGEGM
;
A
#
# COMPACT_ATOMS: atom_id res chain seq x y z
N MET A 1 -17.02 -10.93 16.72
CA MET A 1 -15.59 -10.69 17.02
C MET A 1 -15.17 -9.43 16.28
N HIS A 2 -15.04 -8.30 16.98
CA HIS A 2 -14.57 -7.05 16.38
C HIS A 2 -13.05 -7.15 16.31
N LYS A 3 -12.49 -7.44 15.12
CA LYS A 3 -11.04 -7.32 14.92
C LYS A 3 -10.71 -5.84 15.09
N ILE A 4 -10.13 -5.48 16.22
CA ILE A 4 -9.48 -4.18 16.35
C ILE A 4 -8.27 -4.28 15.42
N ASN A 5 -8.43 -3.80 14.19
CA ASN A 5 -7.33 -3.53 13.29
C ASN A 5 -6.57 -2.35 13.90
N ASN A 6 -5.69 -2.64 14.87
CA ASN A 6 -4.66 -1.70 15.28
C ASN A 6 -3.71 -1.53 14.10
N ILE A 7 -4.09 -0.71 13.11
CA ILE A 7 -3.19 -0.30 12.05
C ILE A 7 -2.18 0.62 12.77
N PRO A 8 -0.90 0.23 12.93
CA PRO A 8 0.11 1.02 13.66
C PRO A 8 0.16 2.53 13.33
N PRO A 9 -0.12 2.99 12.09
CA PRO A 9 -0.14 4.40 11.74
C PRO A 9 -1.24 5.22 12.43
N LEU A 10 -2.40 4.63 12.77
CA LEU A 10 -3.48 5.38 13.44
C LEU A 10 -3.16 5.69 14.90
N ILE A 11 -2.40 4.81 15.57
CA ILE A 11 -1.87 5.09 16.91
C ILE A 11 -0.84 6.22 16.83
N ALA A 12 0.03 6.21 15.81
CA ALA A 12 0.99 7.28 15.59
C ALA A 12 0.30 8.64 15.34
N ALA A 13 -0.83 8.66 14.63
CA ALA A 13 -1.60 9.88 14.37
C ALA A 13 -2.13 10.58 15.64
N GLN A 14 -2.31 9.83 16.73
CA GLN A 14 -2.79 10.36 18.01
C GLN A 14 -1.68 11.07 18.82
N ILE A 15 -0.42 11.03 18.35
CA ILE A 15 0.71 11.68 19.01
C ILE A 15 0.69 13.19 18.69
N GLY A 16 0.50 14.01 19.71
CA GLY A 16 0.46 15.47 19.62
C GLY A 16 0.12 16.13 20.95
N VAL A 17 0.28 17.45 21.04
CA VAL A 17 -0.11 18.26 22.22
C VAL A 17 -0.71 19.57 21.73
N GLY A 18 -1.89 19.93 22.25
CA GLY A 18 -2.57 21.17 21.86
C GLY A 18 -2.91 21.18 20.37
N ASP A 19 -2.37 22.17 19.66
CA ASP A 19 -2.51 22.36 18.21
C ASP A 19 -1.38 21.71 17.39
N GLN A 20 -0.46 20.98 18.03
CA GLN A 20 0.65 20.32 17.37
C GLN A 20 0.29 18.88 16.98
N TYR A 21 0.09 18.64 15.70
CA TYR A 21 -0.31 17.35 15.14
C TYR A 21 0.88 16.54 14.59
N VAL A 22 1.98 16.46 15.34
CA VAL A 22 3.25 15.87 14.86
C VAL A 22 3.13 14.43 14.35
N GLY A 23 2.28 13.61 14.99
CA GLY A 23 1.98 12.25 14.57
C GLY A 23 1.21 12.18 13.25
N LEU A 24 0.25 13.08 13.06
CA LEU A 24 -0.48 13.23 11.80
C LEU A 24 0.44 13.73 10.68
N ASP A 25 1.30 14.71 10.95
CA ASP A 25 2.26 15.23 9.96
C ASP A 25 3.21 14.13 9.46
N TRP A 26 3.65 13.25 10.37
CA TRP A 26 4.39 12.06 9.98
C TRP A 26 3.55 11.10 9.14
N LEU A 27 2.29 10.86 9.53
CA LEU A 27 1.37 9.99 8.80
C LEU A 27 1.11 10.50 7.37
N LEU A 28 0.91 11.81 7.21
CA LEU A 28 0.71 12.44 5.90
C LEU A 28 1.90 12.21 4.98
N ARG A 29 3.14 12.32 5.48
CA ARG A 29 4.35 12.01 4.69
C ARG A 29 4.44 10.53 4.32
N TRP A 30 4.03 9.63 5.21
CA TRP A 30 3.97 8.20 4.87
C TRP A 30 2.90 7.93 3.81
N TYR A 31 1.72 8.55 3.91
CA TYR A 31 0.66 8.45 2.90
C TYR A 31 1.13 8.98 1.54
N GLU A 32 1.80 10.15 1.52
CA GLU A 32 2.41 10.74 0.32
C GLU A 32 3.39 9.77 -0.34
N ARG A 33 4.24 9.08 0.43
CA ARG A 33 5.17 8.06 -0.11
C ARG A 33 4.43 6.90 -0.77
N ASN A 34 3.34 6.41 -0.18
CA ASN A 34 2.56 5.32 -0.77
C ASN A 34 1.83 5.77 -2.04
N LEU A 35 1.30 7.00 -2.09
CA LEU A 35 0.71 7.56 -3.31
C LEU A 35 1.75 7.72 -4.42
N LYS A 36 2.98 8.15 -4.09
CA LYS A 36 4.07 8.21 -5.08
C LYS A 36 4.40 6.84 -5.66
N ILE A 37 4.36 5.77 -4.85
CA ILE A 37 4.53 4.40 -5.37
C ILE A 37 3.41 4.07 -6.36
N PHE A 38 2.15 4.31 -6.00
CA PHE A 38 1.01 4.10 -6.89
C PHE A 38 1.14 4.88 -8.21
N VAL A 39 1.43 6.19 -8.16
CA VAL A 39 1.62 7.02 -9.37
C VAL A 39 2.79 6.54 -10.22
N ASN A 40 3.86 6.03 -9.61
CA ASN A 40 4.96 5.47 -10.37
C ASN A 40 4.58 4.14 -11.04
N LEU A 41 3.73 3.32 -10.41
CA LEU A 41 3.19 2.11 -11.04
C LEU A 41 2.36 2.49 -12.27
N THR A 42 1.46 3.47 -12.17
CA THR A 42 0.64 3.90 -13.32
C THR A 42 1.46 4.46 -14.48
N ARG A 43 2.66 4.99 -14.22
CA ARG A 43 3.57 5.50 -15.26
C ARG A 43 4.34 4.42 -16.01
N ILE A 44 4.54 3.25 -15.40
CA ILE A 44 5.27 2.13 -16.02
C ILE A 44 4.32 1.10 -16.66
N THR A 45 3.02 1.19 -16.38
CA THR A 45 1.99 0.38 -17.06
C THR A 45 1.79 0.92 -18.47
N GLU A 46 2.18 0.16 -19.49
CA GLU A 46 2.09 0.55 -20.89
C GLU A 46 0.89 -0.11 -21.59
N SER A 47 0.44 -1.27 -21.11
CA SER A 47 -0.67 -2.05 -21.68
C SER A 47 -1.50 -2.78 -20.62
N ALA A 48 -2.75 -3.14 -20.98
CA ALA A 48 -3.61 -4.00 -20.17
C ALA A 48 -3.11 -5.46 -20.06
N ASP A 49 -2.20 -5.86 -20.95
CA ASP A 49 -1.57 -7.19 -20.93
C ASP A 49 -0.31 -7.24 -20.04
N ASP A 50 0.12 -6.11 -19.49
CA ASP A 50 1.33 -6.03 -18.67
C ASP A 50 1.17 -6.80 -17.34
N ARG A 51 2.24 -7.48 -16.94
CA ARG A 51 2.33 -8.15 -15.64
C ARG A 51 3.48 -7.56 -14.83
N ILE A 52 3.13 -6.84 -13.76
CA ILE A 52 4.09 -6.14 -12.91
C ILE A 52 4.27 -6.93 -11.60
N LEU A 53 5.52 -7.29 -11.28
CA LEU A 53 5.90 -7.79 -9.95
C LEU A 53 6.38 -6.62 -9.08
N LEU A 54 5.62 -6.28 -8.05
CA LEU A 54 5.99 -5.25 -7.08
C LEU A 54 6.69 -5.86 -5.86
N ILE A 55 7.96 -5.51 -5.65
CA ILE A 55 8.73 -5.89 -4.45
C ILE A 55 8.89 -4.64 -3.58
N ILE A 56 8.21 -4.63 -2.43
CA ILE A 56 8.18 -3.49 -1.50
C ILE A 56 8.26 -3.95 -0.05
N GLY A 57 8.64 -3.05 0.85
CA GLY A 57 8.59 -3.31 2.29
C GLY A 57 7.15 -3.53 2.78
N ALA A 58 6.96 -4.47 3.71
CA ALA A 58 5.64 -4.87 4.22
C ALA A 58 4.79 -3.70 4.73
N GLY A 59 5.43 -2.67 5.30
CA GLY A 59 4.76 -1.45 5.76
C GLY A 59 4.15 -0.58 4.67
N HIS A 60 4.31 -0.90 3.38
CA HIS A 60 3.70 -0.18 2.27
C HIS A 60 2.52 -0.93 1.63
N VAL A 61 2.44 -2.25 1.86
CA VAL A 61 1.52 -3.15 1.15
C VAL A 61 0.07 -2.72 1.33
N PHE A 62 -0.37 -2.46 2.56
CA PHE A 62 -1.76 -2.14 2.86
C PHE A 62 -2.29 -0.94 2.04
N LEU A 63 -1.59 0.19 2.06
CA LEU A 63 -2.06 1.40 1.35
C LEU A 63 -1.91 1.28 -0.15
N VAL A 64 -0.79 0.72 -0.63
CA VAL A 64 -0.59 0.55 -2.08
C VAL A 64 -1.62 -0.40 -2.67
N GLN A 65 -1.92 -1.51 -1.98
CA GLN A 65 -2.97 -2.44 -2.39
C GLN A 65 -4.34 -1.75 -2.41
N GLN A 66 -4.66 -0.98 -1.37
CA GLN A 66 -5.90 -0.20 -1.34
C GLN A 66 -6.00 0.77 -2.53
N PHE A 67 -4.93 1.51 -2.86
CA PHE A 67 -4.96 2.45 -4.00
C PHE A 67 -5.15 1.76 -5.33
N LEU A 68 -4.55 0.59 -5.52
CA LEU A 68 -4.70 -0.22 -6.74
C LEU A 68 -6.12 -0.80 -6.86
N GLU A 69 -6.72 -1.25 -5.75
CA GLU A 69 -8.12 -1.71 -5.70
C GLU A 69 -9.09 -0.55 -5.99
N ASP A 70 -8.90 0.59 -5.32
CA ASP A 70 -9.76 1.76 -5.45
C ASP A 70 -9.69 2.41 -6.85
N SER A 71 -8.56 2.26 -7.55
CA SER A 71 -8.44 2.79 -8.92
C SER A 71 -9.26 1.97 -9.94
N GLY A 72 -9.43 0.67 -9.69
CA GLY A 72 -10.10 -0.25 -10.60
C GLY A 72 -9.32 -0.58 -11.87
N ASP A 73 -8.09 -0.09 -12.01
CA ASP A 73 -7.25 -0.28 -13.21
C ASP A 73 -6.41 -1.56 -13.15
N TYR A 74 -6.30 -2.19 -11.97
CA TYR A 74 -5.38 -3.30 -11.72
C TYR A 74 -6.09 -4.54 -11.19
N ILE A 75 -5.62 -5.71 -11.65
CA ILE A 75 -5.96 -7.00 -11.06
C ILE A 75 -4.83 -7.38 -10.10
N ILE A 76 -5.13 -7.42 -8.81
CA ILE A 76 -4.13 -7.73 -7.77
C ILE A 76 -4.09 -9.23 -7.55
N GLU A 77 -2.90 -9.80 -7.70
CA GLU A 77 -2.66 -11.23 -7.57
C GLU A 77 -1.60 -11.55 -6.51
N SER A 78 -1.82 -12.63 -5.77
CA SER A 78 -0.82 -13.11 -4.79
C SER A 78 0.39 -13.68 -5.53
N PRO A 79 1.63 -13.21 -5.23
CA PRO A 79 2.83 -13.76 -5.86
C PRO A 79 3.07 -15.22 -5.48
N LEU A 80 2.50 -15.70 -4.37
CA LEU A 80 2.65 -17.09 -3.91
C LEU A 80 2.10 -18.10 -4.93
N LYS A 81 1.10 -17.71 -5.73
CA LYS A 81 0.57 -18.54 -6.83
C LYS A 81 1.62 -18.95 -7.86
N TYR A 82 2.75 -18.23 -7.91
CA TYR A 82 3.84 -18.47 -8.86
C TYR A 82 5.08 -19.10 -8.21
N LEU A 83 5.01 -19.44 -6.91
CA LEU A 83 6.12 -20.03 -6.15
C LEU A 83 5.89 -21.52 -5.83
N ASP A 84 4.67 -22.01 -5.93
CA ASP A 84 4.37 -23.42 -5.73
C ASP A 84 4.85 -24.20 -6.97
N GLY A 85 5.80 -25.13 -6.75
CA GLY A 85 6.49 -25.89 -7.79
C GLY A 85 5.65 -26.93 -8.53
N GLU A 86 4.31 -26.86 -8.51
CA GLU A 86 3.42 -27.87 -9.15
C GLU A 86 3.36 -27.75 -10.69
N GLY A 87 4.33 -27.08 -11.30
CA GLY A 87 4.51 -27.00 -12.75
C GLY A 87 5.88 -27.48 -13.25
N MET A 88 6.69 -28.12 -12.42
CA MET A 88 7.93 -28.82 -12.80
C MET A 88 7.84 -30.31 -12.53
#